data_AF-A0A8X6G2U1-F1
#
_entry.id   AF-A0A8X6G2U1-F1
#
_cell.length_a   1.000
_cell.length_b   1.000
_cell.length_c   1.000
_cell.angle_alpha   90.00
_cell.angle_beta   90.00
_cell.angle_gamma   90.00
#
_symmetry.space_group_name_H-M   'P 1'
#
loop_
_entity.id
_entity.type
_entity.pdbx_description
1 polymer ?
#
loop_
_entity_poly.entity_id
_entity_poly.type
_entity_poly.pdbx_seq_one_letter_code
_entity_poly.pdbx_strand_id
1 'polypeptide(L)'
;MEFEDILIEVGDYGKYQSNLIMIFLVPAASLLPWFSMNILFMVSVPDHWCHVPELDAFNLSIPQQRYFTSPHDEHCMRYDMNYSEITNIMNYTVSNGTSTKPCDHGWQYDQTYWDATAATKWDMVCDDAHYNSFVLTMYNVGSIIGTPIYGALSDKIGRKITFFITIIITAVTAISSVLMHDFTAFVIIKTINGSLMPCVFQLPYIIILEIVAPEMRTRMNGIVNVSWTIGACILPVLAYYSRTWVTLGLLTSSVTLIFLFYYT
;
A
#
# COMPACT_ATOMS: atom_id res chain seq x y z
N MET A 1 39.92 13.58 18.81
CA MET A 1 39.62 12.27 18.23
C MET A 1 38.13 12.24 18.01
N GLU A 2 37.73 12.52 16.78
CA GLU A 2 36.35 12.31 16.37
C GLU A 2 36.09 10.80 16.29
N PHE A 3 34.83 10.38 16.41
CA PHE A 3 34.46 8.97 16.33
C PHE A 3 34.95 8.30 15.03
N GLU A 4 35.07 9.09 13.97
CA GLU A 4 35.60 8.66 12.67
C GLU A 4 37.08 8.26 12.73
N ASP A 5 37.91 8.96 13.52
CA ASP A 5 39.33 8.64 13.67
C ASP A 5 39.54 7.26 14.33
N ILE A 6 38.67 6.92 15.27
CA ILE A 6 38.70 5.64 16.01
C ILE A 6 38.24 4.48 15.11
N LEU A 7 37.27 4.71 14.21
CA LEU A 7 36.82 3.67 13.27
C LEU A 7 37.94 3.26 12.30
N ILE A 8 38.69 4.24 11.81
CA ILE A 8 39.84 4.01 10.91
C ILE A 8 40.92 3.17 11.60
N GLU A 9 41.12 3.37 12.91
CA GLU A 9 42.16 2.69 13.70
C GLU A 9 41.81 1.24 14.07
N VAL A 10 40.52 0.91 14.20
CA VAL A 10 40.03 -0.42 14.65
C VAL A 10 39.88 -1.43 13.49
N GLY A 11 39.92 -0.97 12.24
CA GLY A 11 39.81 -1.80 11.04
C GLY A 11 38.44 -1.69 10.37
N ASP A 12 38.37 -0.82 9.37
CA ASP A 12 37.14 -0.26 8.78
C ASP A 12 36.28 -1.23 7.94
N TYR A 13 36.78 -2.43 7.60
CA TYR A 13 36.09 -3.35 6.70
C TYR A 13 36.45 -4.84 6.90
N GLY A 14 36.01 -5.42 8.02
CA GLY A 14 36.13 -6.85 8.29
C GLY A 14 35.09 -7.72 7.55
N LYS A 15 35.35 -9.02 7.43
CA LYS A 15 34.38 -10.02 6.91
C LYS A 15 33.05 -10.00 7.67
N TYR A 16 33.09 -9.66 8.96
CA TYR A 16 31.90 -9.53 9.81
C TYR A 16 31.02 -8.34 9.41
N GLN A 17 31.59 -7.15 9.19
CA GLN A 17 30.84 -5.98 8.71
C GLN A 17 30.28 -6.20 7.31
N SER A 18 31.05 -6.81 6.40
CA SER A 18 30.58 -7.11 5.05
C SER A 18 29.45 -8.16 5.04
N ASN A 19 29.56 -9.22 5.85
CA ASN A 19 28.47 -10.19 6.01
C ASN A 19 27.23 -9.57 6.67
N LEU A 20 27.41 -8.71 7.67
CA LEU A 20 26.30 -8.01 8.31
C LEU A 20 25.59 -7.11 7.30
N ILE A 21 26.31 -6.35 6.49
CA ILE A 21 25.74 -5.55 5.40
C ILE A 21 25.00 -6.44 4.37
N MET A 22 25.61 -7.53 3.92
CA MET A 22 25.01 -8.33 2.83
C MET A 22 23.82 -9.18 3.30
N ILE A 23 23.86 -9.71 4.52
CA ILE A 23 22.84 -10.62 5.07
C ILE A 23 21.72 -9.83 5.77
N PHE A 24 22.01 -8.66 6.33
CA PHE A 24 21.02 -7.88 7.07
C PHE A 24 20.49 -6.68 6.28
N LEU A 25 21.38 -5.82 5.76
CA LEU A 25 20.98 -4.55 5.14
C LEU A 25 20.24 -4.79 3.80
N VAL A 26 20.75 -5.68 2.94
CA VAL A 26 20.12 -5.90 1.61
C VAL A 26 18.71 -6.48 1.74
N PRO A 27 18.48 -7.56 2.52
CA PRO A 27 17.13 -8.02 2.79
C PRO A 27 16.27 -6.96 3.48
N ALA A 28 16.81 -6.24 4.47
CA ALA A 28 16.08 -5.17 5.14
C ALA A 28 15.57 -4.10 4.18
N ALA A 29 16.48 -3.49 3.42
CA ALA A 29 16.17 -2.45 2.46
C ALA A 29 15.19 -2.92 1.37
N SER A 30 15.22 -4.20 0.98
CA SER A 30 14.30 -4.76 0.00
C SER A 30 12.86 -4.98 0.52
N LEU A 31 12.69 -5.17 1.83
CA LEU A 31 11.37 -5.44 2.40
C LEU A 31 10.66 -4.15 2.90
N LEU A 32 11.42 -3.08 3.16
CA LEU A 32 10.85 -1.78 3.52
C LEU A 32 9.83 -1.19 2.50
N PRO A 33 10.06 -1.25 1.17
CA PRO A 33 9.07 -0.81 0.19
C PRO A 33 7.73 -1.53 0.31
N TRP A 34 7.73 -2.80 0.73
CA TRP A 34 6.52 -3.59 0.86
C TRP A 34 5.62 -3.04 1.96
N PHE A 35 6.22 -2.45 2.99
CA PHE A 35 5.49 -1.76 4.02
C PHE A 35 4.97 -0.40 3.54
N SER A 36 5.83 0.42 2.94
CA SER A 36 5.51 1.82 2.61
C SER A 36 4.60 1.98 1.38
N MET A 37 4.79 1.16 0.35
CA MET A 37 4.13 1.30 -0.95
C MET A 37 2.90 0.41 -1.12
N ASN A 38 2.63 -0.52 -0.18
CA ASN A 38 1.45 -1.38 -0.28
C ASN A 38 0.13 -0.60 -0.31
N ILE A 39 0.11 0.60 0.27
CA ILE A 39 -1.09 1.44 0.32
C ILE A 39 -1.59 1.79 -1.08
N LEU A 40 -0.69 1.95 -2.06
CA LEU A 40 -1.06 2.22 -3.45
C LEU A 40 -1.88 1.09 -4.05
N PHE A 41 -1.54 -0.16 -3.73
CA PHE A 41 -2.27 -1.34 -4.19
C PHE A 41 -3.57 -1.54 -3.40
N MET A 42 -3.55 -1.28 -2.09
CA MET A 42 -4.73 -1.42 -1.24
C MET A 42 -5.86 -0.48 -1.66
N VAL A 43 -5.55 0.75 -2.02
CA VAL A 43 -6.56 1.76 -2.41
C VAL A 43 -6.70 1.85 -3.94
N SER A 44 -6.20 0.88 -4.69
CA SER A 44 -6.42 0.83 -6.13
C SER A 44 -7.92 0.64 -6.44
N VAL A 45 -8.40 1.41 -7.41
CA VAL A 45 -9.79 1.37 -7.88
C VAL A 45 -9.82 0.47 -9.11
N PRO A 46 -10.43 -0.72 -9.05
CA PRO A 46 -10.65 -1.54 -10.24
C PRO A 46 -11.70 -0.90 -11.16
N ASP A 47 -11.77 -1.39 -12.39
CA ASP A 47 -12.81 -0.99 -13.33
C ASP A 47 -14.19 -1.33 -12.75
N HIS A 48 -15.19 -0.47 -12.97
CA HIS A 48 -16.48 -0.57 -12.30
C HIS A 48 -17.63 -0.11 -13.20
N TRP A 49 -18.83 -0.60 -12.88
CA TRP A 49 -20.09 -0.24 -13.52
C TRP A 49 -21.23 -0.25 -12.50
N CYS A 50 -22.38 0.33 -12.85
CA CYS A 50 -23.52 0.37 -11.95
C CYS A 50 -24.07 -1.05 -11.68
N HIS A 51 -24.39 -1.34 -10.42
CA HIS A 51 -25.16 -2.52 -10.05
C HIS A 51 -26.63 -2.35 -10.43
N VAL A 52 -27.21 -3.35 -11.11
CA VAL A 52 -28.62 -3.35 -11.54
C VAL A 52 -29.23 -4.70 -11.14
N PRO A 53 -30.05 -4.75 -10.06
CA PRO A 53 -30.53 -6.01 -9.49
C PRO A 53 -31.43 -6.81 -10.44
N GLU A 54 -32.11 -6.14 -11.37
CA GLU A 54 -32.97 -6.79 -12.37
C GLU A 54 -32.16 -7.67 -13.35
N LEU A 55 -30.86 -7.39 -13.54
CA LEU A 55 -29.99 -8.14 -14.44
C LEU A 55 -29.37 -9.38 -13.78
N ASP A 56 -29.37 -9.45 -12.45
CA ASP A 56 -28.78 -10.59 -11.72
C ASP A 56 -29.52 -11.90 -12.02
N ALA A 57 -30.81 -11.83 -12.33
CA ALA A 57 -31.64 -12.99 -12.69
C ALA A 57 -31.17 -13.70 -13.98
N PHE A 58 -30.46 -13.00 -14.86
CA PHE A 58 -30.05 -13.52 -16.17
C PHE A 58 -28.66 -14.16 -16.18
N ASN A 59 -27.93 -14.14 -15.06
CA ASN A 59 -26.58 -14.70 -14.88
C ASN A 59 -25.64 -14.39 -16.08
N LEU A 60 -25.58 -13.10 -16.43
CA LEU A 60 -24.85 -12.60 -17.59
C LEU A 60 -23.34 -12.64 -17.39
N SER A 61 -22.61 -12.72 -18.48
CA SER A 61 -21.15 -12.49 -18.45
C SER A 61 -20.83 -11.02 -18.20
N ILE A 62 -19.69 -10.73 -17.56
CA ILE A 62 -19.17 -9.37 -17.31
C ILE A 62 -19.26 -8.43 -18.53
N PRO A 63 -18.81 -8.81 -19.75
CA PRO A 63 -18.92 -7.92 -20.90
C PRO A 63 -20.36 -7.63 -21.31
N GLN A 64 -21.29 -8.57 -21.10
CA GLN A 64 -22.71 -8.34 -21.35
C GLN A 64 -23.30 -7.40 -20.30
N GLN A 65 -23.00 -7.61 -19.01
CA GLN A 65 -23.43 -6.71 -17.94
C GLN A 65 -22.97 -5.28 -18.21
N ARG A 66 -21.70 -5.09 -18.56
CA ARG A 66 -21.16 -3.78 -18.89
C ARG A 66 -21.87 -3.14 -20.08
N TYR A 67 -22.11 -3.91 -21.15
CA TYR A 67 -22.80 -3.42 -22.34
C TYR A 67 -24.22 -2.90 -22.05
N PHE A 68 -24.97 -3.58 -21.18
CA PHE A 68 -26.34 -3.18 -20.86
C PHE A 68 -26.46 -2.10 -19.79
N THR A 69 -25.46 -1.96 -18.92
CA THR A 69 -25.52 -1.06 -17.76
C THR A 69 -24.90 0.30 -18.05
N SER A 70 -23.69 0.34 -18.61
CA SER A 70 -22.86 1.54 -18.67
C SER A 70 -22.52 1.95 -20.10
N PRO A 71 -22.61 3.25 -20.45
CA PRO A 71 -22.03 3.77 -21.68
C PRO A 71 -20.51 3.54 -21.71
N HIS A 72 -19.94 3.38 -22.91
CA HIS A 72 -18.51 3.04 -23.07
C HIS A 72 -17.56 4.11 -22.50
N ASP A 73 -17.99 5.38 -22.43
CA ASP A 73 -17.17 6.51 -21.99
C ASP A 73 -17.49 6.99 -20.56
N GLU A 74 -18.64 6.61 -19.99
CA GLU A 74 -19.12 7.11 -18.69
C GLU A 74 -19.32 5.94 -17.70
N HIS A 75 -18.31 5.70 -16.85
CA HIS A 75 -18.29 4.60 -15.88
C HIS A 75 -19.22 4.84 -14.66
N CYS A 76 -19.66 6.09 -14.47
CA CYS A 76 -20.44 6.56 -13.33
C CYS A 76 -21.93 6.70 -13.61
N MET A 77 -22.35 6.41 -14.85
CA MET A 77 -23.71 6.61 -15.32
C MET A 77 -24.25 5.30 -15.87
N ARG A 78 -25.54 5.03 -15.63
CA ARG A 78 -26.26 3.94 -16.29
C ARG A 78 -27.27 4.44 -17.28
N TYR A 79 -27.63 3.58 -18.22
CA TYR A 79 -28.80 3.80 -19.06
C TYR A 79 -30.08 3.82 -18.22
N ASP A 80 -30.91 4.84 -18.44
CA ASP A 80 -32.23 4.97 -17.85
C ASP A 80 -33.25 4.17 -18.66
N MET A 81 -33.28 2.88 -18.40
CA MET A 81 -34.18 1.93 -19.04
C MET A 81 -34.99 1.18 -17.99
N ASN A 82 -36.17 0.70 -18.37
CA ASN A 82 -36.96 -0.17 -17.52
C ASN A 82 -36.44 -1.62 -17.62
N TYR A 83 -35.39 -1.94 -16.86
CA TYR A 83 -34.76 -3.26 -16.88
C TYR A 83 -35.72 -4.40 -16.51
N SER A 84 -36.81 -4.10 -15.79
CA SER A 84 -37.85 -5.08 -15.42
C SER A 84 -38.65 -5.61 -16.62
N GLU A 85 -38.72 -4.87 -17.72
CA GLU A 85 -39.45 -5.30 -18.93
C GLU A 85 -38.60 -6.19 -19.84
N ILE A 86 -37.30 -6.29 -19.57
CA ILE A 86 -36.38 -7.12 -20.34
C ILE A 86 -36.64 -8.57 -19.96
N THR A 87 -37.45 -9.26 -20.76
CA THR A 87 -37.77 -10.68 -20.58
C THR A 87 -36.78 -11.61 -21.28
N ASN A 88 -36.13 -11.14 -22.35
CA ASN A 88 -35.09 -11.87 -23.06
C ASN A 88 -33.97 -10.92 -23.54
N ILE A 89 -32.82 -11.04 -22.90
CA ILE A 89 -31.65 -10.19 -23.15
C ILE A 89 -31.05 -10.40 -24.55
N MET A 90 -31.20 -11.59 -25.15
CA MET A 90 -30.61 -11.89 -26.46
C MET A 90 -31.27 -11.14 -27.63
N ASN A 91 -32.50 -10.64 -27.45
CA ASN A 91 -33.22 -9.86 -28.45
C ASN A 91 -33.22 -8.35 -28.16
N TYR A 92 -32.64 -7.94 -27.03
CA TYR A 92 -32.65 -6.56 -26.59
C TYR A 92 -31.32 -5.90 -26.94
N THR A 93 -31.39 -4.77 -27.65
CA THR A 93 -30.21 -3.96 -28.00
C THR A 93 -30.39 -2.56 -27.44
N VAL A 94 -29.34 -2.01 -26.84
CA VAL A 94 -29.37 -0.64 -26.34
C VAL A 94 -29.44 0.33 -27.53
N SER A 95 -30.47 1.18 -27.55
CA SER A 95 -30.61 2.19 -28.60
C SER A 95 -29.56 3.29 -28.47
N ASN A 96 -28.97 3.70 -29.60
CA ASN A 96 -28.09 4.86 -29.64
C ASN A 96 -28.89 6.12 -29.27
N GLY A 97 -28.53 6.77 -28.16
CA GLY A 97 -29.22 7.95 -27.63
C GLY A 97 -30.12 7.70 -26.42
N THR A 98 -30.04 6.52 -25.80
CA THR A 98 -30.73 6.24 -24.53
C THR A 98 -30.23 7.22 -23.45
N SER A 99 -31.15 7.85 -22.72
CA SER A 99 -30.82 8.76 -21.63
C SER A 99 -30.05 8.04 -20.53
N THR A 100 -29.17 8.76 -19.85
CA THR A 100 -28.35 8.24 -18.76
C THR A 100 -28.76 8.89 -17.43
N LYS A 101 -28.60 8.14 -16.34
CA LYS A 101 -28.83 8.58 -14.97
C LYS A 101 -27.71 8.07 -14.04
N PRO A 102 -27.46 8.73 -12.89
CA PRO A 102 -26.50 8.23 -11.92
C PRO A 102 -26.92 6.87 -11.36
N CYS A 103 -25.95 6.06 -10.95
CA CYS A 103 -26.22 4.77 -10.31
C CYS A 103 -26.95 4.97 -8.97
N ASP A 104 -27.95 4.14 -8.71
CA ASP A 104 -28.85 4.21 -7.55
C ASP A 104 -28.76 2.96 -6.65
N HIS A 105 -28.33 1.82 -7.20
CA HIS A 105 -28.25 0.54 -6.49
C HIS A 105 -26.82 0.07 -6.19
N GLY A 106 -25.84 0.99 -6.19
CA GLY A 106 -24.42 0.68 -5.89
C GLY A 106 -23.61 0.25 -7.12
N TRP A 107 -22.49 -0.43 -6.88
CA TRP A 107 -21.44 -0.67 -7.87
C TRP A 107 -21.07 -2.15 -7.99
N GLN A 108 -20.73 -2.55 -9.21
CA GLN A 108 -20.06 -3.83 -9.49
C GLN A 108 -18.66 -3.53 -10.01
N TYR A 109 -17.70 -4.36 -9.60
CA TYR A 109 -16.27 -4.17 -9.86
C TYR A 109 -15.70 -5.34 -10.65
N ASP A 110 -14.76 -5.06 -11.56
CA ASP A 110 -14.01 -6.08 -12.27
C ASP A 110 -13.08 -6.83 -11.32
N GLN A 111 -13.28 -8.15 -11.23
CA GLN A 111 -12.50 -9.06 -10.37
C GLN A 111 -11.33 -9.74 -11.10
N THR A 112 -10.97 -9.29 -12.30
CA THR A 112 -9.88 -9.89 -13.10
C THR A 112 -8.53 -9.84 -12.37
N TYR A 113 -8.24 -8.73 -11.68
CA TYR A 113 -6.96 -8.50 -10.99
C TYR A 113 -7.08 -8.49 -9.46
N TRP A 114 -8.23 -8.07 -8.92
CA TRP A 114 -8.44 -7.90 -7.49
C TRP A 114 -9.80 -8.48 -7.09
N ASP A 115 -9.82 -9.36 -6.08
CA ASP A 115 -11.07 -9.89 -5.54
C ASP A 115 -11.75 -8.84 -4.65
N ALA A 116 -10.95 -8.06 -3.92
CA ALA A 116 -11.40 -6.90 -3.16
C ALA A 116 -10.26 -5.92 -2.91
N THR A 117 -10.57 -4.63 -2.89
CA THR A 117 -9.66 -3.56 -2.47
C THR A 117 -10.30 -2.70 -1.37
N ALA A 118 -9.52 -1.79 -0.77
CA ALA A 118 -10.10 -0.78 0.13
C ALA A 118 -11.11 0.09 -0.62
N ALA A 119 -10.85 0.41 -1.89
CA ALA A 119 -11.76 1.19 -2.73
C ALA A 119 -13.11 0.50 -2.94
N THR A 120 -13.11 -0.81 -3.19
CA THR A 120 -14.36 -1.57 -3.37
C THR A 120 -15.11 -1.83 -2.06
N LYS A 121 -14.47 -1.65 -0.90
CA LYS A 121 -15.11 -1.85 0.42
C LYS A 121 -15.96 -0.65 0.84
N TRP A 122 -15.53 0.55 0.48
CA TRP A 122 -16.19 1.81 0.83
C TRP A 122 -16.69 2.57 -0.40
N ASP A 123 -16.86 1.87 -1.53
CA ASP A 123 -17.37 2.41 -2.79
C ASP A 123 -16.76 3.77 -3.19
N MET A 124 -15.43 3.87 -3.12
CA MET A 124 -14.67 5.11 -3.38
C MET A 124 -14.56 5.40 -4.88
N VAL A 125 -15.70 5.57 -5.55
CA VAL A 125 -15.81 5.80 -7.00
C VAL A 125 -16.70 7.00 -7.30
N CYS A 126 -16.56 7.56 -8.50
CA CYS A 126 -17.40 8.65 -9.00
C CYS A 126 -17.41 9.87 -8.06
N ASP A 127 -18.57 10.23 -7.48
CA ASP A 127 -18.68 11.36 -6.53
C ASP A 127 -17.75 11.18 -5.32
N ASP A 128 -17.53 9.93 -4.91
CA ASP A 128 -16.74 9.53 -3.77
C ASP A 128 -15.29 9.11 -4.14
N ALA A 129 -14.87 9.32 -5.40
CA ALA A 129 -13.50 9.05 -5.85
C ALA A 129 -12.44 9.86 -5.08
N HIS A 130 -12.83 11.00 -4.51
CA HIS A 130 -11.95 11.86 -3.72
C HIS A 130 -11.45 11.19 -2.43
N TYR A 131 -12.17 10.20 -1.88
CA TYR A 131 -11.74 9.49 -0.68
C TYR A 131 -10.43 8.71 -0.87
N ASN A 132 -10.17 8.19 -2.07
CA ASN A 132 -8.92 7.51 -2.37
C ASN A 132 -7.71 8.47 -2.22
N SER A 133 -7.79 9.60 -2.90
CA SER A 133 -6.79 10.67 -2.81
C SER A 133 -6.66 11.21 -1.38
N PHE A 134 -7.78 11.28 -0.64
CA PHE A 134 -7.78 11.70 0.75
C PHE A 134 -7.00 10.73 1.66
N VAL A 135 -7.18 9.42 1.52
CA VAL A 135 -6.42 8.40 2.27
C VAL A 135 -4.92 8.55 2.01
N LEU A 136 -4.51 8.66 0.75
CA LEU A 136 -3.10 8.84 0.38
C LEU A 136 -2.53 10.17 0.90
N THR A 137 -3.31 11.25 0.85
CA THR A 137 -2.91 12.56 1.37
C THR A 137 -2.71 12.49 2.88
N MET A 138 -3.68 11.93 3.61
CA MET A 138 -3.61 11.77 5.06
C MET A 138 -2.47 10.85 5.51
N TYR A 139 -2.13 9.84 4.70
CA TYR A 139 -0.95 9.01 4.93
C TYR A 139 0.35 9.84 4.85
N ASN A 140 0.49 10.68 3.82
CA ASN A 140 1.65 11.56 3.64
C ASN A 140 1.73 12.69 4.68
N VAL A 141 0.60 13.26 5.08
CA VAL A 141 0.54 14.24 6.19
C VAL A 141 1.05 13.60 7.47
N GLY A 142 0.67 12.35 7.73
CA GLY A 142 1.22 11.54 8.81
C GLY A 142 2.75 11.49 8.75
N SER A 143 3.33 11.19 7.59
CA SER A 143 4.78 11.15 7.38
C SER A 143 5.49 12.47 7.72
N ILE A 144 4.92 13.61 7.29
CA ILE A 144 5.48 14.94 7.57
C ILE A 144 5.52 15.21 9.07
N ILE A 145 4.44 14.90 9.78
CA ILE A 145 4.32 15.13 11.22
C ILE A 145 5.18 14.14 12.02
N GLY A 146 5.22 12.88 11.59
CA GLY A 146 5.95 11.82 12.29
C GLY A 146 7.47 11.98 12.25
N THR A 147 8.00 12.45 11.11
CA THR A 147 9.46 12.58 10.89
C THR A 147 10.19 13.33 12.01
N PRO A 148 9.81 14.58 12.39
CA PRO A 148 10.48 15.30 13.47
C PRO A 148 10.26 14.65 14.84
N ILE A 149 9.10 14.05 15.10
CA ILE A 149 8.75 13.44 16.39
C ILE A 149 9.64 12.22 16.65
N TYR A 150 9.64 11.26 15.74
CA TYR A 150 10.43 10.05 15.89
C TYR A 150 11.93 10.30 15.66
N GLY A 151 12.29 11.32 14.86
CA GLY A 151 13.67 11.80 14.75
C GLY A 151 14.21 12.28 16.10
N ALA A 152 13.51 13.22 16.74
CA ALA A 152 13.88 13.70 18.07
C ALA A 152 13.82 12.59 19.14
N LEU A 153 12.90 11.64 19.00
CA LEU A 153 12.86 10.47 19.87
C LEU A 153 14.11 9.60 19.70
N SER A 154 14.54 9.36 18.45
CA SER A 154 15.74 8.57 18.13
C SER A 154 17.03 9.15 18.71
N ASP A 155 17.12 10.47 18.78
CA ASP A 155 18.29 11.14 19.37
C ASP A 155 18.27 11.06 20.91
N LYS A 156 17.10 10.98 21.55
CA LYS A 156 16.95 10.93 23.02
C LYS A 156 17.09 9.54 23.62
N ILE A 157 16.39 8.54 23.07
CA ILE A 157 16.39 7.16 23.61
C ILE A 157 17.34 6.23 22.86
N GLY A 158 17.99 6.73 21.81
CA GLY A 158 18.90 5.98 20.95
C GLY A 158 18.21 5.41 19.70
N ARG A 159 18.92 5.45 18.57
CA ARG A 159 18.39 5.07 17.25
C ARG A 159 17.90 3.62 17.19
N LYS A 160 18.64 2.69 17.81
CA LYS A 160 18.30 1.27 17.83
C LYS A 160 16.97 1.01 18.54
N ILE A 161 16.76 1.60 19.72
CA ILE A 161 15.51 1.41 20.49
C ILE A 161 14.33 2.00 19.74
N THR A 162 14.48 3.22 19.19
CA THR A 162 13.41 3.85 18.39
C THR A 162 13.06 3.05 17.16
N PHE A 163 14.02 2.40 16.50
CA PHE A 163 13.75 1.52 15.37
C PHE A 163 12.85 0.32 15.76
N PHE A 164 13.11 -0.35 16.88
CA PHE A 164 12.23 -1.43 17.35
C PHE A 164 10.84 -0.96 17.71
N ILE A 165 10.74 0.17 18.42
CA ILE A 165 9.43 0.75 18.80
C ILE A 165 8.63 1.07 17.54
N THR A 166 9.25 1.70 16.55
CA THR A 166 8.56 2.08 15.30
C THR A 166 8.12 0.85 14.50
N ILE A 167 8.89 -0.24 14.47
CA ILE A 167 8.46 -1.51 13.84
C ILE A 167 7.26 -2.13 14.56
N ILE A 168 7.27 -2.17 15.90
CA ILE A 168 6.17 -2.75 16.67
C ILE A 168 4.87 -1.95 16.43
N ILE A 169 4.94 -0.62 16.55
CA ILE A 169 3.77 0.25 16.29
C ILE A 169 3.31 0.07 14.85
N THR A 170 4.24 -0.04 13.91
CA THR A 170 3.95 -0.29 12.50
C THR A 170 3.18 -1.59 12.30
N ALA A 171 3.65 -2.71 12.86
CA ALA A 171 3.00 -4.00 12.71
C ALA A 171 1.58 -3.99 13.34
N VAL A 172 1.44 -3.42 14.54
CA VAL A 172 0.14 -3.30 15.22
C VAL A 172 -0.84 -2.45 14.41
N THR A 173 -0.40 -1.28 13.93
CA THR A 173 -1.25 -0.39 13.13
C THR A 173 -1.60 -0.97 11.77
N ALA A 174 -0.66 -1.67 11.11
CA ALA A 174 -0.91 -2.31 9.83
C ALA A 174 -1.96 -3.44 9.94
N ILE A 175 -1.83 -4.33 10.92
CA ILE A 175 -2.81 -5.39 11.20
C ILE A 175 -4.16 -4.77 11.59
N SER A 176 -4.16 -3.76 12.47
CA SER A 176 -5.38 -3.08 12.90
C SER A 176 -6.11 -2.43 11.73
N SER A 177 -5.38 -1.82 10.79
CA SER A 177 -5.98 -1.15 9.62
C SER A 177 -6.80 -2.10 8.75
N VAL A 178 -6.40 -3.37 8.68
CA VAL A 178 -7.10 -4.38 7.87
C VAL A 178 -8.39 -4.87 8.55
N LEU A 179 -8.44 -4.82 9.89
CA LEU A 179 -9.59 -5.27 10.68
C LEU A 179 -10.68 -4.19 10.85
N MET A 180 -10.38 -2.94 10.52
CA MET A 180 -11.35 -1.85 10.68
C MET A 180 -12.51 -1.96 9.69
N HIS A 181 -13.73 -1.81 10.20
CA HIS A 181 -14.96 -1.69 9.40
C HIS A 181 -15.28 -0.22 9.08
N ASP A 182 -15.03 0.69 10.03
CA ASP A 182 -15.27 2.12 9.86
C ASP A 182 -14.18 2.81 9.02
N PHE A 183 -14.61 3.61 8.03
CA PHE A 183 -13.72 4.35 7.15
C PHE A 183 -12.85 5.36 7.92
N THR A 184 -13.44 6.13 8.83
CA THR A 184 -12.71 7.12 9.63
C THR A 184 -11.62 6.48 10.48
N ALA A 185 -11.92 5.35 11.13
CA ALA A 185 -10.94 4.61 11.92
C ALA A 185 -9.81 4.06 11.03
N PHE A 186 -10.15 3.55 9.84
CA PHE A 186 -9.17 3.12 8.85
C PHE A 186 -8.21 4.27 8.46
N VAL A 187 -8.73 5.45 8.14
CA VAL A 187 -7.92 6.62 7.77
C VAL A 187 -6.99 7.03 8.93
N ILE A 188 -7.51 7.13 10.16
CA ILE A 188 -6.70 7.51 11.34
C ILE A 188 -5.55 6.53 11.54
N ILE A 189 -5.83 5.22 11.51
CA ILE A 189 -4.80 4.20 11.68
C ILE A 189 -3.79 4.25 10.55
N LYS A 190 -4.23 4.46 9.29
CA LYS A 190 -3.33 4.64 8.15
C LYS A 190 -2.48 5.90 8.28
N THR A 191 -3.00 7.01 8.80
CA THR A 191 -2.20 8.21 9.10
C THR A 191 -1.13 7.94 10.15
N ILE A 192 -1.46 7.22 11.22
CA ILE A 192 -0.47 6.81 12.23
C ILE A 192 0.59 5.91 11.59
N ASN A 193 0.18 4.96 10.77
CA ASN A 193 1.08 4.08 10.03
C ASN A 193 2.02 4.87 9.08
N GLY A 194 1.47 5.85 8.36
CA GLY A 194 2.23 6.76 7.50
C GLY A 194 3.23 7.64 8.26
N SER A 195 2.95 7.97 9.52
CA SER A 195 3.88 8.72 10.37
C SER A 195 5.19 7.98 10.66
N LEU A 196 5.17 6.65 10.61
CA LEU A 196 6.31 5.79 10.92
C LEU A 196 7.19 5.54 9.68
N MET A 197 6.61 5.64 8.49
CA MET A 197 7.26 5.27 7.22
C MET A 197 8.63 5.93 7.00
N PRO A 198 8.81 7.25 7.18
CA PRO A 198 10.10 7.90 6.96
C PRO A 198 11.14 7.41 7.95
N CYS A 199 10.73 7.17 9.20
CA CYS A 199 11.62 6.83 10.29
C CYS A 199 12.11 5.38 10.18
N VAL A 200 11.23 4.47 9.78
CA VAL A 200 11.59 3.07 9.53
C VAL A 200 12.59 2.95 8.38
N PHE A 201 12.58 3.87 7.40
CA PHE A 201 13.61 3.93 6.36
C PHE A 201 14.90 4.63 6.80
N GLN A 202 14.78 5.79 7.45
CA GLN A 202 15.92 6.65 7.78
C GLN A 202 16.79 6.08 8.91
N LEU A 203 16.19 5.51 9.97
CA LEU A 203 16.92 5.02 11.13
C LEU A 203 17.94 3.91 10.81
N PRO A 204 17.57 2.81 10.11
CA PRO A 204 18.54 1.77 9.77
C PRO A 204 19.62 2.32 8.83
N TYR A 205 19.26 3.21 7.90
CA TYR A 205 20.22 3.87 7.03
C TYR A 205 21.27 4.67 7.81
N ILE A 206 20.86 5.44 8.82
CA ILE A 206 21.81 6.21 9.65
C ILE A 206 22.69 5.28 10.49
N ILE A 207 22.12 4.24 11.11
CA ILE A 207 22.89 3.24 11.89
C ILE A 207 24.00 2.63 11.01
N ILE A 208 23.71 2.38 9.73
CA ILE A 208 24.69 1.85 8.78
C ILE A 208 25.81 2.86 8.51
N LEU A 209 25.47 4.13 8.30
CA LEU A 209 26.46 5.18 8.07
C LEU A 209 27.36 5.42 9.30
N GLU A 210 26.87 5.14 10.50
CA GLU A 210 27.63 5.20 11.76
C GLU A 210 28.61 4.02 11.91
N ILE A 211 28.32 2.86 11.33
CA ILE A 211 29.17 1.66 11.45
C ILE A 211 30.23 1.57 10.34
N VAL A 212 30.04 2.32 9.24
CA VAL A 212 30.87 2.24 8.03
C VAL A 212 31.74 3.47 7.87
N ALA A 213 33.01 3.23 7.48
CA ALA A 213 33.98 4.23 7.07
C ALA A 213 33.40 5.31 6.14
N PRO A 214 33.78 6.59 6.28
CA PRO A 214 33.34 7.68 5.39
C PRO A 214 33.49 7.37 3.89
N GLU A 215 34.57 6.71 3.50
CA GLU A 215 34.90 6.36 2.11
C GLU A 215 33.90 5.38 1.48
N MET A 216 33.28 4.52 2.28
CA MET A 216 32.37 3.47 1.82
C MET A 216 30.89 3.89 1.89
N ARG A 217 30.59 5.04 2.51
CA ARG A 217 29.21 5.57 2.69
C ARG A 217 28.47 5.72 1.36
N THR A 218 29.12 6.28 0.33
CA THR A 218 28.51 6.44 -1.01
C THR A 218 28.14 5.10 -1.64
N ARG A 219 29.01 4.09 -1.50
CA ARG A 219 28.76 2.74 -2.01
C ARG A 219 27.61 2.06 -1.25
N MET A 220 27.56 2.21 0.06
CA MET A 220 26.47 1.67 0.89
C MET A 220 25.13 2.30 0.54
N ASN A 221 25.08 3.62 0.34
CA ASN A 221 23.88 4.30 -0.13
C ASN A 221 23.41 3.75 -1.49
N GLY A 222 24.33 3.52 -2.43
CA GLY A 222 24.00 2.88 -3.71
C GLY A 222 23.36 1.50 -3.54
N ILE A 223 23.93 0.66 -2.68
CA ILE A 223 23.42 -0.71 -2.41
C ILE A 223 22.01 -0.65 -1.78
N VAL A 224 21.77 0.24 -0.82
CA VAL A 224 20.45 0.42 -0.18
C VAL A 224 19.40 0.82 -1.22
N ASN A 225 19.70 1.80 -2.08
CA ASN A 225 18.75 2.28 -3.09
C ASN A 225 18.44 1.21 -4.14
N VAL A 226 19.44 0.44 -4.58
CA VAL A 226 19.22 -0.68 -5.50
C VAL A 226 18.35 -1.75 -4.83
N SER A 227 18.63 -2.09 -3.57
CA SER A 227 17.86 -3.08 -2.81
C SER A 227 16.40 -2.64 -2.62
N TRP A 228 16.18 -1.36 -2.29
CA TRP A 228 14.85 -0.75 -2.23
C TRP A 228 14.11 -0.87 -3.55
N THR A 229 14.80 -0.56 -4.66
CA THR A 229 14.21 -0.62 -6.00
C THR A 229 13.80 -2.05 -6.38
N ILE A 230 14.65 -3.04 -6.08
CA ILE A 230 14.34 -4.46 -6.29
C ILE A 230 13.10 -4.86 -5.46
N GLY A 231 13.07 -4.46 -4.19
CA GLY A 231 11.92 -4.68 -3.31
C GLY A 231 10.63 -4.09 -3.85
N ALA A 232 10.68 -2.84 -4.31
CA ALA A 232 9.54 -2.16 -4.92
C ALA A 232 9.07 -2.84 -6.21
N CYS A 233 9.97 -3.41 -7.02
CA CYS A 233 9.61 -4.17 -8.23
C CYS A 233 8.96 -5.52 -7.92
N ILE A 234 9.29 -6.15 -6.80
CA ILE A 234 8.68 -7.42 -6.35
C ILE A 234 7.27 -7.18 -5.79
N LEU A 235 6.99 -6.01 -5.21
CA LEU A 235 5.71 -5.70 -4.59
C LEU A 235 4.49 -5.87 -5.53
N PRO A 236 4.46 -5.36 -6.77
CA PRO A 236 3.36 -5.61 -7.72
C PRO A 236 3.12 -7.10 -7.97
N VAL A 237 4.18 -7.91 -8.03
CA VAL A 237 4.08 -9.36 -8.23
C VAL A 237 3.38 -10.02 -7.02
N LEU A 238 3.76 -9.63 -5.81
CA LEU A 238 3.08 -10.10 -4.59
C LEU A 238 1.62 -9.64 -4.53
N ALA A 239 1.35 -8.41 -4.97
CA ALA A 239 0.00 -7.86 -5.08
C ALA A 239 -0.88 -8.70 -6.01
N TYR A 240 -0.36 -9.07 -7.19
CA TYR A 240 -1.03 -9.93 -8.17
C TYR A 240 -1.40 -11.32 -7.60
N TYR A 241 -0.53 -11.91 -6.79
CA TYR A 241 -0.83 -13.20 -6.15
C TYR A 241 -1.77 -13.10 -4.94
N SER A 242 -1.72 -11.99 -4.20
CA SER A 242 -2.49 -11.84 -2.97
C SER A 242 -3.98 -11.63 -3.23
N ARG A 243 -4.35 -11.02 -4.37
CA ARG A 243 -5.69 -10.66 -4.90
C ARG A 243 -6.63 -9.87 -3.98
N THR A 244 -6.48 -9.98 -2.66
CA THR A 244 -7.22 -9.23 -1.64
C THR A 244 -6.28 -8.28 -0.90
N TRP A 245 -6.72 -7.03 -0.70
CA TRP A 245 -5.96 -6.03 0.06
C TRP A 245 -5.68 -6.43 1.51
N VAL A 246 -6.57 -7.22 2.13
CA VAL A 246 -6.43 -7.80 3.48
C VAL A 246 -5.21 -8.73 3.53
N THR A 247 -5.15 -9.70 2.61
CA THR A 247 -4.05 -10.67 2.50
C THR A 247 -2.74 -9.97 2.21
N LEU A 248 -2.75 -8.98 1.30
CA LEU A 248 -1.57 -8.17 1.00
C LEU A 248 -1.07 -7.45 2.27
N GLY A 249 -1.97 -6.82 3.03
CA GLY A 249 -1.62 -6.14 4.27
C GLY A 249 -1.07 -7.05 5.36
N LEU A 250 -1.64 -8.26 5.51
CA LEU A 250 -1.14 -9.26 6.45
C LEU A 250 0.22 -9.81 6.05
N LEU A 251 0.44 -10.06 4.75
CA LEU A 251 1.72 -10.53 4.22
C LEU A 251 2.81 -9.48 4.45
N THR A 252 2.56 -8.23 4.08
CA THR A 252 3.54 -7.14 4.26
C THR A 252 3.83 -6.88 5.73
N SER A 253 2.82 -6.97 6.61
CA SER A 253 3.00 -6.85 8.07
C SER A 253 3.83 -8.00 8.63
N SER A 254 3.58 -9.24 8.19
CA SER A 254 4.30 -10.43 8.68
C SER A 254 5.80 -10.35 8.38
N VAL A 255 6.15 -9.85 7.20
CA VAL A 255 7.53 -9.64 6.78
C VAL A 255 8.24 -8.62 7.69
N THR A 256 7.55 -7.58 8.15
CA THR A 256 8.15 -6.61 9.08
C THR A 256 8.49 -7.22 10.45
N LEU A 257 7.74 -8.22 10.90
CA LEU A 257 8.01 -8.92 12.17
C LEU A 257 9.29 -9.76 12.12
N ILE A 258 9.73 -10.19 10.94
CA ILE A 258 10.99 -10.93 10.77
C ILE A 258 12.18 -10.09 11.25
N PHE A 259 12.13 -8.76 11.10
CA PHE A 259 13.17 -7.85 11.62
C PHE A 259 13.24 -7.81 13.14
N LEU A 260 12.14 -8.08 13.85
CA LEU A 260 12.16 -8.14 15.32
C LEU A 260 12.93 -9.37 15.81
N PHE A 261 12.74 -10.51 15.14
CA PHE A 261 13.39 -11.77 15.53
C PHE A 261 14.88 -11.83 15.20
N TYR A 262 15.32 -11.10 14.17
CA TYR A 262 16.72 -11.16 13.72
C TYR A 262 17.72 -10.38 14.59
N TYR A 263 17.24 -9.55 15.53
CA TYR A 263 18.08 -8.66 16.34
C TYR A 263 18.02 -8.93 17.85
N THR A 264 17.28 -9.98 18.24
CA THR A 264 17.28 -10.55 19.60
C THR A 264 18.36 -11.61 19.67
#